data_AF-A0A8D8RAW3-F1
#
_entry.id   AF-A0A8D8RAW3-F1
#
_cell.length_a   1.000
_cell.length_b   1.000
_cell.length_c   1.000
_cell.angle_alpha   90.00
_cell.angle_beta   90.00
_cell.angle_gamma   90.00
#
_symmetry.space_group_name_H-M   'P 1'
#
loop_
_entity.id
_entity.type
_entity.pdbx_description
1 polymer ?
#
loop_
_entity_poly.entity_id
_entity_poly.type
_entity_poly.pdbx_seq_one_letter_code
_entity_poly.pdbx_strand_id
1 'polypeptide(L)'
;MDSLYEELQLVRECLELTVSDKNLGAINKWEKVINQFTKKQILNLFRIISFVLSIPSSNCFVERIFSQMSLKWTDIRNRSSVDLIRSELLIMFNFEFNCQEFYNYVKTNKEILRTVESTSKYSFKTK
;
A
#
# COMPACT_ATOMS: atom_id res chain seq x y z
N MET A 1 -1.16 2.76 32.56
CA MET A 1 -1.96 1.73 31.85
C MET A 1 -3.26 2.34 31.31
N ASP A 2 -3.51 3.63 31.58
CA ASP A 2 -4.80 4.29 31.37
C ASP A 2 -4.97 4.97 30.01
N SER A 3 -3.88 5.26 29.28
CA SER A 3 -3.98 6.04 28.03
C SER A 3 -4.83 5.36 26.95
N LEU A 4 -4.71 4.03 26.78
CA LEU A 4 -5.54 3.32 25.80
C LEU A 4 -7.01 3.27 26.23
N TYR A 5 -7.27 3.17 27.53
CA TYR A 5 -8.63 3.15 28.06
C TYR A 5 -9.30 4.51 27.90
N GLU A 6 -8.59 5.60 28.19
CA GLU A 6 -9.04 6.98 27.92
C GLU A 6 -9.31 7.21 26.43
N GLU A 7 -8.41 6.74 25.56
CA GLU A 7 -8.60 6.78 24.11
C GLU A 7 -9.87 6.03 23.68
N LEU A 8 -10.09 4.82 24.20
CA LEU A 8 -11.29 4.03 23.92
C LEU A 8 -12.57 4.71 24.40
N GLN A 9 -12.54 5.33 25.57
CA GLN A 9 -13.69 6.05 26.09
C GLN A 9 -13.99 7.29 25.24
N LEU A 10 -12.97 7.96 24.69
CA LEU A 10 -13.12 9.10 23.79
C LEU A 10 -13.81 8.73 22.46
N VAL A 11 -13.44 7.61 21.85
CA VAL A 11 -14.04 7.17 20.57
C VAL A 11 -15.36 6.41 20.73
N ARG A 12 -15.73 6.01 21.95
CA ARG A 12 -16.83 5.06 22.21
C ARG A 12 -18.15 5.43 21.53
N GLU A 13 -18.62 6.65 21.74
CA GLU A 13 -19.91 7.10 21.20
C GLU A 13 -19.94 7.07 19.67
N CYS A 14 -18.88 7.57 19.03
CA CYS A 14 -18.73 7.51 17.58
C CYS A 14 -18.63 6.07 17.06
N LEU A 15 -17.91 5.20 17.79
CA LEU A 15 -17.75 3.80 17.44
C LEU A 15 -19.10 3.07 17.47
N GLU A 16 -19.91 3.26 18.51
CA GLU A 16 -21.24 2.66 18.65
C GLU A 16 -22.18 3.07 17.50
N LEU A 17 -22.18 4.35 17.13
CA LEU A 17 -22.93 4.86 15.97
C LEU A 17 -22.44 4.25 14.66
N THR A 18 -21.12 4.15 14.48
CA THR A 18 -20.51 3.68 13.22
C THR A 18 -20.63 2.16 13.04
N VAL A 19 -20.58 1.38 14.13
CA VAL A 19 -20.78 -0.07 14.09
C VAL A 19 -22.19 -0.43 13.62
N SER A 20 -23.19 0.37 14.02
CA SER A 20 -24.60 0.19 13.68
C SER A 20 -24.91 0.44 12.20
N ASP A 21 -24.02 1.15 11.48
CA ASP A 21 -24.18 1.41 10.05
C ASP A 21 -23.90 0.13 9.24
N LYS A 22 -24.96 -0.47 8.66
CA LYS A 22 -24.84 -1.70 7.86
C LYS A 22 -24.31 -1.46 6.45
N ASN A 23 -24.25 -0.21 6.00
CA ASN A 23 -23.85 0.12 4.63
C ASN A 23 -22.31 0.21 4.48
N LEU A 24 -21.57 0.23 5.58
CA LEU A 24 -20.11 0.38 5.58
C LEU A 24 -19.40 -0.94 5.88
N GLY A 25 -18.34 -1.22 5.10
CA GLY A 25 -17.38 -2.27 5.42
C GLY A 25 -16.51 -1.92 6.63
N ALA A 26 -15.85 -2.92 7.23
CA ALA A 26 -15.05 -2.73 8.45
C ALA A 26 -13.95 -1.67 8.31
N ILE A 27 -13.27 -1.60 7.15
CA ILE A 27 -12.22 -0.62 6.88
C ILE A 27 -12.80 0.80 6.87
N ASN A 28 -13.87 1.03 6.10
CA ASN A 28 -14.53 2.33 6.00
C ASN A 28 -15.11 2.80 7.34
N LYS A 29 -15.55 1.86 8.19
CA LYS A 29 -15.98 2.18 9.56
C LYS A 29 -14.81 2.73 10.39
N TRP A 30 -13.67 2.05 10.39
CA TRP A 30 -12.50 2.52 11.12
C TRP A 30 -11.93 3.82 10.57
N GLU A 31 -11.91 3.99 9.25
CA GLU A 31 -11.54 5.24 8.60
C GLU A 31 -12.43 6.40 9.07
N LYS A 32 -13.75 6.20 9.09
CA LYS A 32 -14.73 7.20 9.56
C LYS A 32 -14.52 7.58 11.02
N VAL A 33 -14.20 6.62 11.88
CA VAL A 33 -13.91 6.87 13.31
C VAL A 33 -12.58 7.63 13.45
N ILE A 34 -11.51 7.15 12.82
CA ILE A 34 -10.15 7.73 12.94
C ILE A 34 -10.12 9.17 12.44
N ASN A 35 -10.79 9.47 11.33
CA ASN A 35 -10.78 10.80 10.71
C ASN A 35 -11.45 11.89 11.56
N GLN A 36 -12.16 11.54 12.64
CA GLN A 36 -12.78 12.50 13.56
C GLN A 36 -11.83 12.99 14.65
N PHE A 37 -10.67 12.34 14.83
CA PHE A 37 -9.74 12.64 15.90
C PHE A 37 -8.35 12.92 15.34
N THR A 38 -7.58 13.71 16.08
CA THR A 38 -6.16 13.89 15.75
C THR A 38 -5.37 12.65 16.13
N LYS A 39 -4.31 12.33 15.39
CA LYS A 39 -3.42 11.18 15.67
C LYS A 39 -2.85 11.17 17.08
N LYS A 40 -2.71 12.33 17.72
CA LYS A 40 -2.25 12.44 19.12
C LYS A 40 -3.31 11.98 20.12
N GLN A 41 -4.59 12.25 19.85
CA GLN A 41 -5.70 11.91 20.74
C GLN A 41 -6.01 10.41 20.79
N ILE A 42 -5.63 9.65 19.76
CA ILE A 42 -5.94 8.22 19.63
C ILE A 42 -4.67 7.42 19.26
N LEU A 43 -3.50 7.82 19.77
CA LEU A 43 -2.22 7.29 19.30
C LEU A 43 -2.10 5.77 19.48
N ASN A 44 -2.47 5.24 20.65
CA ASN A 44 -2.34 3.83 20.95
C ASN A 44 -3.38 3.00 20.19
N LEU A 45 -4.63 3.48 20.17
CA LEU A 45 -5.72 2.88 19.42
C LEU A 45 -5.41 2.85 17.92
N PHE A 46 -4.94 3.97 17.36
CA PHE A 46 -4.53 4.07 15.96
C PHE A 46 -3.44 3.04 15.61
N ARG A 47 -2.45 2.85 16.48
CA ARG A 47 -1.39 1.84 16.27
C ARG A 47 -1.95 0.43 16.23
N ILE A 48 -2.86 0.08 17.16
CA ILE A 48 -3.48 -1.25 17.21
C ILE A 48 -4.33 -1.48 15.97
N ILE A 49 -5.20 -0.54 15.62
CA ILE A 49 -6.06 -0.65 14.44
C ILE A 49 -5.21 -0.74 13.17
N SER A 50 -4.18 0.10 13.03
CA SER A 50 -3.27 0.05 11.87
C SER A 50 -2.60 -1.31 11.74
N PHE A 51 -2.17 -1.89 12.86
CA PHE A 51 -1.59 -3.23 12.88
C PHE A 51 -2.60 -4.29 12.44
N VAL A 52 -3.80 -4.29 13.04
CA VAL A 52 -4.85 -5.26 12.68
C VAL A 52 -5.26 -5.12 11.21
N LEU A 53 -5.41 -3.90 10.69
CA LEU A 53 -5.79 -3.65 9.30
C LEU A 53 -4.65 -3.93 8.30
N SER A 54 -3.39 -3.97 8.75
CA SER A 54 -2.26 -4.38 7.92
C SER A 54 -2.22 -5.89 7.67
N ILE A 55 -2.98 -6.67 8.45
CA ILE A 55 -3.09 -8.11 8.28
C ILE A 55 -4.23 -8.38 7.29
N PRO A 56 -3.96 -8.94 6.11
CA PRO A 56 -5.01 -9.26 5.16
C PRO A 56 -5.95 -10.32 5.76
N SER A 57 -7.26 -10.07 5.66
CA SER A 57 -8.29 -10.98 6.17
C SER A 57 -8.49 -12.23 5.29
N SER A 58 -7.92 -12.25 4.09
CA SER A 58 -8.00 -13.37 3.16
C SER A 58 -6.75 -13.43 2.27
N ASN A 59 -6.51 -14.62 1.72
CA ASN A 59 -5.43 -14.83 0.76
C ASN A 59 -5.74 -14.25 -0.64
N CYS A 60 -6.95 -13.73 -0.89
CA CYS A 60 -7.37 -13.23 -2.20
C CYS A 60 -6.41 -12.17 -2.77
N PHE A 61 -5.88 -11.29 -1.93
CA PHE A 61 -4.91 -10.27 -2.37
C PHE A 61 -3.60 -10.91 -2.83
N VAL A 62 -3.09 -11.88 -2.07
CA VAL A 62 -1.85 -12.61 -2.40
C VAL A 62 -2.05 -13.47 -3.65
N GLU A 63 -3.20 -14.13 -3.78
CA GLU A 63 -3.57 -14.91 -4.98
C GLU A 63 -3.64 -14.03 -6.22
N ARG A 64 -4.14 -12.79 -6.10
CA ARG A 64 -4.12 -11.82 -7.19
C ARG A 64 -2.69 -11.47 -7.60
N ILE A 65 -1.79 -11.25 -6.63
CA ILE A 65 -0.36 -11.02 -6.91
C ILE A 65 0.23 -12.24 -7.64
N PHE A 66 -0.03 -13.46 -7.19
CA PHE A 66 0.48 -14.68 -7.83
C PHE A 66 -0.10 -14.89 -9.23
N SER A 67 -1.36 -14.54 -9.45
CA SER A 67 -1.98 -14.58 -10.78
C SER A 67 -1.28 -13.60 -11.72
N GLN A 68 -1.05 -12.36 -11.28
CA GLN A 68 -0.31 -11.37 -12.08
C GLN A 68 1.15 -11.77 -12.30
N MET A 69 1.80 -12.35 -11.29
CA MET A 69 3.15 -12.89 -11.42
C MET A 69 3.20 -13.97 -12.49
N SER A 70 2.26 -14.92 -12.48
CA SER A 70 2.18 -16.01 -13.46
C SER A 70 1.93 -15.50 -14.88
N LEU A 71 1.08 -14.49 -15.05
CA LEU A 71 0.84 -13.84 -16.35
C LEU A 71 2.07 -13.13 -16.89
N LYS A 72 2.88 -12.52 -16.02
CA LYS A 72 4.12 -11.84 -16.43
C LYS A 72 5.26 -12.84 -16.64
N TRP A 73 5.23 -13.98 -15.97
CA TRP A 73 6.19 -15.08 -16.09
C TRP A 73 5.76 -16.08 -17.18
N THR A 74 5.62 -15.60 -18.41
CA THR A 74 5.25 -16.42 -19.58
C THR A 74 6.46 -16.79 -20.41
N ASP A 75 6.37 -17.89 -21.17
CA ASP A 75 7.44 -18.36 -22.07
C ASP A 75 7.86 -17.33 -23.13
N ILE A 76 6.99 -16.37 -23.44
CA ILE A 76 7.30 -15.27 -24.35
C ILE A 76 8.23 -14.25 -23.68
N ARG A 77 8.12 -14.07 -22.36
CA ARG A 77 8.97 -13.20 -21.53
C ARG A 77 10.14 -13.98 -20.88
N ASN A 78 10.59 -15.08 -21.49
CA ASN A 78 11.60 -16.05 -21.02
C ASN A 78 13.00 -15.51 -20.63
N ARG A 79 13.19 -14.19 -20.54
CA ARG A 79 14.44 -13.53 -20.11
C ARG A 79 14.25 -12.47 -19.02
N SER A 80 13.04 -12.33 -18.47
CA SER A 80 12.84 -11.41 -17.35
C SER A 80 13.47 -12.00 -16.08
N SER A 81 14.36 -11.23 -15.45
CA SER A 81 14.91 -11.61 -14.15
C SER A 81 13.82 -11.57 -13.07
N VAL A 82 14.01 -12.35 -12.00
CA VAL A 82 13.13 -12.32 -10.82
C VAL A 82 13.03 -10.89 -10.26
N ASP A 83 14.13 -10.15 -10.23
CA ASP A 83 14.18 -8.76 -9.75
C ASP A 83 13.34 -7.82 -10.62
N LEU A 84 13.33 -8.01 -11.94
CA LEU A 84 12.53 -7.21 -12.86
C LEU A 84 11.03 -7.46 -12.61
N ILE A 85 10.63 -8.72 -12.51
CA ILE A 85 9.23 -9.10 -12.27
C ILE A 85 8.77 -8.62 -10.90
N ARG A 86 9.62 -8.74 -9.87
CA ARG A 86 9.37 -8.19 -8.53
C ARG A 86 9.15 -6.68 -8.61
N SER A 87 10.03 -5.96 -9.29
CA SER A 87 9.93 -4.50 -9.43
C SER A 87 8.66 -4.09 -10.18
N GLU A 88 8.30 -4.80 -11.25
CA GLU A 88 7.08 -4.55 -12.03
C GLU A 88 5.82 -4.77 -11.19
N LEU A 89 5.77 -5.85 -10.39
CA LEU A 89 4.67 -6.10 -9.47
C LEU A 89 4.58 -5.03 -8.38
N LEU A 90 5.71 -4.61 -7.80
CA LEU A 90 5.73 -3.56 -6.79
C LEU A 90 5.17 -2.24 -7.33
N ILE A 91 5.55 -1.85 -8.55
CA ILE A 91 4.99 -0.68 -9.22
C ILE A 91 3.49 -0.88 -9.44
N MET A 92 3.08 -1.99 -10.05
CA MET A 92 1.68 -2.26 -10.38
C MET A 92 0.72 -2.21 -9.17
N PHE A 93 1.14 -2.70 -8.00
CA PHE A 93 0.27 -2.80 -6.83
C PHE A 93 0.42 -1.65 -5.83
N ASN A 94 1.53 -0.90 -5.84
CA ASN A 94 1.82 0.12 -4.82
C ASN A 94 2.00 1.54 -5.37
N PHE A 95 2.12 1.73 -6.69
CA PHE A 95 2.10 3.10 -7.24
C PHE A 95 0.66 3.60 -7.31
N GLU A 96 0.40 4.72 -6.64
CA GLU A 96 -0.90 5.37 -6.60
C GLU A 96 -1.21 6.16 -7.88
N PHE A 97 -0.18 6.45 -8.69
CA PHE A 97 -0.31 7.24 -9.90
C PHE A 97 -0.97 6.45 -11.02
N ASN A 98 -1.96 7.05 -11.66
CA ASN A 98 -2.41 6.58 -12.96
C ASN A 98 -1.31 6.78 -14.02
N CYS A 99 -1.48 6.21 -15.22
CA CYS A 99 -0.45 6.27 -16.26
C CYS A 99 -0.04 7.69 -16.65
N GLN A 100 -0.97 8.65 -16.64
CA GLN A 100 -0.69 10.04 -16.99
C GLN A 100 0.08 10.76 -15.89
N GLU A 101 -0.32 10.56 -14.63
CA GLU A 101 0.39 11.08 -13.47
C GLU A 101 1.81 10.52 -13.37
N PHE A 102 1.95 9.21 -13.58
CA PHE A 102 3.24 8.53 -13.58
C PHE A 102 4.15 9.08 -14.68
N TYR A 103 3.63 9.28 -15.89
CA TYR A 103 4.38 9.89 -16.98
C TYR A 103 4.88 11.30 -16.61
N ASN A 104 4.00 12.14 -16.06
CA ASN A 104 4.37 13.49 -15.65
C ASN A 104 5.40 13.49 -14.50
N TYR A 105 5.25 12.57 -13.54
CA TYR A 105 6.19 12.37 -12.44
C TYR A 105 7.59 12.00 -12.96
N VAL A 106 7.69 11.00 -13.84
CA VAL A 106 8.98 10.57 -14.42
C VAL A 106 9.59 11.68 -15.27
N LYS A 107 8.78 12.39 -16.07
CA LYS A 107 9.25 13.47 -16.94
C LYS A 107 9.84 14.66 -16.18
N THR A 108 9.29 14.97 -15.00
CA THR A 108 9.74 16.10 -14.17
C THR A 108 10.90 15.73 -13.24
N ASN A 109 11.07 14.44 -12.92
CA ASN A 109 12.11 13.96 -12.03
C ASN A 109 13.44 13.69 -12.75
N LYS A 110 14.34 14.68 -12.72
CA LYS A 110 15.66 14.62 -13.36
C LYS A 110 16.56 13.49 -12.82
N GLU A 111 16.43 13.11 -11.56
CA GLU A 111 17.23 12.03 -10.97
C GLU A 111 16.85 10.66 -11.56
N ILE A 112 15.54 10.42 -11.71
CA ILE A 112 15.05 9.21 -12.38
C ILE A 112 15.55 9.17 -13.83
N LEU A 113 15.41 10.28 -14.57
CA LEU A 113 15.85 10.35 -15.96
C LEU A 113 17.36 10.08 -16.10
N ARG A 114 18.19 10.69 -15.25
CA ARG A 114 19.64 10.43 -15.20
C ARG A 114 19.95 8.97 -14.89
N THR A 115 19.24 8.36 -13.96
CA THR A 115 19.43 6.95 -13.59
C THR A 115 19.02 6.01 -14.72
N VAL A 116 17.96 6.34 -15.45
CA VAL A 116 17.52 5.58 -16.63
C VAL A 116 18.49 5.74 -17.79
N GLU A 117 19.07 6.91 -18.02
CA GLU A 117 20.10 7.14 -19.05
C GLU A 117 21.43 6.46 -18.68
N SER A 118 21.72 6.35 -17.38
CA SER A 118 22.94 5.76 -16.87
C SER A 118 23.17 4.33 -17.38
N THR A 119 24.43 4.03 -17.69
CA THR A 119 24.90 2.68 -17.99
C THR A 119 25.17 1.83 -16.75
N SER A 120 25.10 2.41 -15.55
CA SER A 120 25.32 1.71 -14.27
C SER A 120 24.41 0.50 -14.06
N LYS A 121 23.25 0.49 -14.71
CA LYS A 121 22.30 -0.64 -14.73
C LYS A 121 22.79 -1.87 -15.50
N TYR A 122 23.84 -1.75 -16.32
CA TYR A 122 24.43 -2.83 -17.10
C TYR A 122 25.78 -3.25 -16.51
N SER A 123 25.74 -4.10 -15.48
CA SER A 123 26.93 -4.59 -14.76
C SER A 123 27.94 -5.35 -15.64
N PHE A 124 27.51 -5.87 -16.80
CA PHE A 124 28.36 -6.60 -17.75
C PHE A 124 29.21 -5.70 -18.66
N LYS A 125 28.99 -4.38 -18.66
CA LYS A 125 29.78 -3.42 -19.48
C LYS A 125 30.98 -2.83 -18.73
N THR A 126 31.12 -3.09 -17.44
CA THR A 126 32.30 -2.73 -16.65
C THR A 126 33.36 -3.83 -16.83
N LYS A 127 34.14 -3.72 -17.91
CA LYS A 127 35.41 -4.42 -18.10
C LYS A 127 36.46 -3.43 -18.56
#